data_AF-X1GU27-F1
#
_entry.id   AF-X1GU27-F1
#
_cell.length_a   1.000
_cell.length_b   1.000
_cell.length_c   1.000
_cell.angle_alpha   90.00
_cell.angle_beta   90.00
_cell.angle_gamma   90.00
#
_symmetry.space_group_name_H-M   'P 1'
#
loop_
_entity.id
_entity.type
_entity.pdbx_description
1 polymer ?
#
loop_
_entity_poly.entity_id
_entity_poly.type
_entity_poly.pdbx_seq_one_letter_code
_entity_poly.pdbx_strand_id
1 'polypeptide(L)'
;FIEEEENIKIIQCKYFNKIEKEVGGNEIALFKGCLDWLRKPDEVKKLDLPRLYNLASIFSERWNEGIEVQLHFFAFGKFSSEATQERIVFNNSDLRERVQMYFHDIDDILKLYRSKLQEQNPLADEKYEFELTRGEYFMKKKKIPSIVATVKGKDLLNLYEKYSESLFERNIRYFRGARKESINAKIIDTVLDGNERKNFWYYNNGVSFVCQDFKVKDDVNPPILEVQGFQVINGCQTTVCLSHAKEREEKWESIPEEVQVIVRFIKAPLEDVDLITLYTNS
;
A
#
# COMPACT_ATOMS: atom_id res chain seq x y z
N PHE A 1 14.62 14.78 13.14
CA PHE A 1 15.53 14.42 12.05
C PHE A 1 16.11 13.07 12.40
N ILE A 2 15.53 11.99 11.87
CA ILE A 2 16.18 10.70 11.86
C ILE A 2 16.89 10.71 10.51
N GLU A 3 18.22 10.87 10.51
CA GLU A 3 19.00 10.59 9.31
C GLU A 3 18.74 9.11 8.98
N GLU A 4 17.96 8.84 7.93
CA GLU A 4 17.89 7.50 7.38
C GLU A 4 19.29 7.18 6.87
N GLU A 5 19.95 6.19 7.48
CA GLU A 5 21.23 5.69 7.00
C GLU A 5 21.09 5.30 5.52
N GLU A 6 21.79 6.03 4.64
CA GLU A 6 21.84 5.69 3.22
C GLU A 6 22.51 4.31 3.10
N ASN A 7 21.75 3.29 2.69
CA ASN A 7 22.26 1.94 2.39
C ASN A 7 21.78 1.48 1.01
N ILE A 8 22.58 0.63 0.36
CA ILE A 8 22.22 0.02 -0.92
C ILE A 8 21.51 -1.31 -0.64
N LYS A 9 20.27 -1.45 -1.09
CA LYS A 9 19.53 -2.71 -1.01
C LYS A 9 19.47 -3.40 -2.36
N ILE A 10 19.99 -4.62 -2.44
CA ILE A 10 19.85 -5.50 -3.60
C ILE A 10 18.89 -6.61 -3.22
N ILE A 11 17.83 -6.76 -4.02
CA ILE A 11 16.71 -7.66 -3.71
C ILE A 11 16.58 -8.70 -4.81
N GLN A 12 16.59 -9.97 -4.41
CA GLN A 12 16.23 -11.11 -5.25
C GLN A 12 14.96 -11.77 -4.70
N CYS A 13 14.00 -12.07 -5.58
CA CYS A 13 12.79 -12.79 -5.23
C CYS A 13 12.69 -14.07 -6.03
N LYS A 14 12.30 -15.18 -5.37
CA LYS A 14 11.97 -16.43 -6.03
C LYS A 14 10.58 -16.90 -5.63
N TYR A 15 9.74 -17.13 -6.63
CA TYR A 15 8.41 -17.69 -6.45
C TYR A 15 8.41 -19.19 -6.72
N PHE A 16 7.70 -19.94 -5.87
CA PHE A 16 7.41 -21.34 -6.08
C PHE A 16 5.90 -21.57 -6.03
N ASN A 17 5.40 -22.47 -6.88
CA ASN A 17 3.99 -22.88 -6.83
C ASN A 17 3.66 -23.77 -5.61
N LYS A 18 4.67 -24.18 -4.84
CA LYS A 18 4.57 -25.10 -3.69
C LYS A 18 5.49 -24.59 -2.58
N ILE A 19 4.96 -24.48 -1.36
CA ILE A 19 5.66 -23.86 -0.22
C ILE A 19 6.81 -24.73 0.31
N GLU A 20 6.81 -26.03 0.02
CA GLU A 20 7.84 -26.98 0.43
C GLU A 20 9.08 -26.93 -0.48
N LYS A 21 9.03 -26.15 -1.58
CA LYS A 21 10.19 -25.99 -2.45
C LYS A 21 11.23 -25.09 -1.79
N GLU A 22 12.48 -25.43 -2.03
CA GLU A 22 13.62 -24.76 -1.43
C GLU A 22 14.46 -24.00 -2.44
N VAL A 23 15.02 -22.88 -1.99
CA VAL A 23 16.16 -22.22 -2.62
C VAL A 23 17.43 -22.97 -2.22
N GLY A 24 18.20 -23.38 -3.23
CA GLY A 24 19.44 -24.13 -3.06
C GLY A 24 20.68 -23.23 -2.92
N GLY A 25 21.79 -23.78 -2.39
CA GLY A 25 23.07 -23.06 -2.27
C GLY A 25 23.60 -22.47 -3.58
N ASN A 26 23.40 -23.15 -4.72
CA ASN A 26 23.81 -22.64 -6.03
C ASN A 26 23.16 -21.29 -6.38
N GLU A 27 21.91 -21.09 -5.98
CA GLU A 27 21.19 -19.85 -6.25
C GLU A 27 21.68 -18.71 -5.38
N ILE A 28 22.05 -19.02 -4.13
CA ILE A 28 22.69 -18.07 -3.22
C ILE A 28 24.07 -17.69 -3.75
N ALA A 29 24.81 -18.65 -4.29
CA ALA A 29 26.12 -18.42 -4.88
C ALA A 29 26.05 -17.53 -6.15
N LEU A 30 25.03 -17.71 -6.98
CA LEU A 30 24.77 -16.81 -8.11
C LEU A 30 24.36 -15.41 -7.63
N PHE A 31 23.53 -15.34 -6.60
CA PHE A 31 23.07 -14.06 -6.06
C PHE A 31 24.21 -13.25 -5.45
N LYS A 32 25.06 -13.84 -4.61
CA LYS A 32 26.26 -13.13 -4.08
C LYS A 32 27.19 -12.66 -5.21
N GLY A 33 27.32 -13.47 -6.27
CA GLY A 33 28.13 -13.14 -7.45
C GLY A 33 27.66 -11.88 -8.20
N CYS A 34 26.44 -11.39 -7.98
CA CYS A 34 26.00 -10.14 -8.58
C CYS A 34 26.85 -8.94 -8.13
N LEU A 35 27.40 -8.98 -6.92
CA LEU A 35 28.27 -7.92 -6.40
C LEU A 35 29.54 -7.76 -7.23
N ASP A 36 30.10 -8.87 -7.72
CA ASP A 36 31.32 -8.83 -8.53
C ASP A 36 31.09 -8.12 -9.87
N TRP A 37 29.89 -8.30 -10.45
CA TRP A 37 29.49 -7.60 -11.67
C TRP A 37 29.19 -6.13 -11.42
N LEU A 38 28.44 -5.81 -10.36
CA LEU A 38 28.07 -4.42 -10.04
C LEU A 38 29.29 -3.56 -9.67
N ARG A 39 30.36 -4.17 -9.14
CA ARG A 39 31.64 -3.49 -8.86
C ARG A 39 32.51 -3.28 -10.09
N LYS A 40 32.11 -3.78 -11.27
CA LYS A 40 32.89 -3.74 -12.51
C LYS A 40 32.07 -3.15 -13.67
N PRO A 41 31.70 -1.86 -13.61
CA PRO A 41 30.89 -1.23 -14.65
C PRO A 41 31.52 -1.34 -16.05
N ASP A 42 32.85 -1.31 -16.17
CA ASP A 42 33.55 -1.48 -17.45
C ASP A 42 33.36 -2.86 -18.07
N GLU A 43 33.30 -3.92 -17.27
CA GLU A 43 33.00 -5.28 -17.75
C GLU A 43 31.53 -5.40 -18.14
N VAL A 44 30.63 -4.80 -17.35
CA VAL A 44 29.19 -4.76 -17.66
C VAL A 44 28.92 -3.99 -18.96
N LYS A 45 29.68 -2.92 -19.24
CA LYS A 45 29.56 -2.15 -20.48
C LYS A 45 29.78 -3.00 -21.72
N LYS A 46 30.66 -4.00 -21.66
CA LYS A 46 30.94 -4.92 -22.77
C LYS A 46 29.77 -5.86 -23.10
N LEU A 47 28.83 -6.03 -22.16
CA LEU A 47 27.64 -6.88 -22.35
C LEU A 47 26.54 -6.18 -23.16
N ASP A 48 26.68 -4.90 -23.47
CA ASP A 48 25.66 -4.08 -24.16
C ASP A 48 24.29 -4.11 -23.45
N LEU A 49 24.32 -3.97 -22.12
CA LEU A 49 23.13 -3.91 -21.26
C LEU A 49 23.03 -2.52 -20.59
N PRO A 50 22.45 -1.50 -21.25
CA PRO A 50 22.51 -0.11 -20.78
C PRO A 50 21.95 0.11 -19.38
N ARG A 51 20.87 -0.60 -19.02
CA ARG A 51 20.26 -0.50 -17.69
C ARG A 51 21.16 -1.09 -16.60
N LEU A 52 21.77 -2.24 -16.88
CA LEU A 52 22.67 -2.89 -15.93
C LEU A 52 23.96 -2.09 -15.77
N TYR A 53 24.49 -1.53 -16.87
CA TYR A 53 25.64 -0.62 -16.84
C TYR A 53 25.37 0.59 -15.94
N ASN A 54 24.24 1.26 -16.11
CA ASN A 54 23.88 2.41 -15.26
C ASN A 54 23.80 2.03 -13.78
N LEU A 55 23.15 0.90 -13.45
CA LEU A 55 23.08 0.41 -12.07
C LEU A 55 24.46 0.04 -11.51
N ALA A 56 25.34 -0.58 -12.30
CA ALA A 56 26.70 -0.90 -11.90
C ALA A 56 27.54 0.36 -11.68
N SER A 57 27.38 1.40 -12.51
CA SER A 57 28.04 2.69 -12.32
C SER A 57 27.63 3.35 -11.01
N ILE A 58 26.31 3.46 -10.75
CA ILE A 58 25.78 4.02 -9.50
C ILE A 58 26.24 3.19 -8.30
N PHE A 59 26.16 1.87 -8.39
CA PHE A 59 26.61 0.97 -7.33
C PHE A 59 28.09 1.16 -7.03
N SER A 60 28.95 1.17 -8.05
CA SER A 60 30.40 1.28 -7.89
C SER A 60 30.81 2.63 -7.27
N GLU A 61 30.12 3.71 -7.62
CA GLU A 61 30.33 5.04 -7.02
C GLU A 61 30.03 5.01 -5.52
N ARG A 62 28.81 4.62 -5.15
CA ARG A 62 28.36 4.56 -3.75
C ARG A 62 29.15 3.53 -2.92
N TRP A 63 29.55 2.42 -3.52
CA TRP A 63 30.42 1.43 -2.87
C TRP A 63 31.79 2.01 -2.48
N ASN A 64 32.34 2.90 -3.30
CA ASN A 64 33.62 3.55 -3.03
C ASN A 64 33.51 4.64 -1.95
N GLU A 65 32.32 5.21 -1.75
CA GLU A 65 32.00 6.09 -0.62
C GLU A 65 31.92 5.34 0.72
N GLY A 66 31.93 3.99 0.69
CA GLY A 66 31.88 3.16 1.89
C GLY A 66 30.46 2.85 2.37
N ILE A 67 29.45 3.14 1.55
CA ILE A 67 28.04 2.84 1.85
C ILE A 67 27.83 1.35 2.10
N GLU A 68 27.06 1.02 3.14
CA GLU A 68 26.69 -0.35 3.46
C GLU A 68 25.76 -0.96 2.42
N VAL A 69 25.90 -2.27 2.20
CA VAL A 69 25.11 -3.04 1.24
C VAL A 69 24.35 -4.15 1.94
N GLN A 70 23.06 -4.23 1.65
CA GLN A 70 22.20 -5.29 2.15
C GLN A 70 21.70 -6.14 0.99
N LEU A 71 21.99 -7.45 1.05
CA LEU A 71 21.47 -8.45 0.12
C LEU A 71 20.23 -9.10 0.74
N HIS A 72 19.06 -8.90 0.15
CA HIS A 72 17.84 -9.56 0.59
C HIS A 72 17.39 -10.61 -0.41
N PHE A 73 17.26 -11.86 0.04
CA PHE A 73 16.67 -12.94 -0.75
C PHE A 73 15.29 -13.30 -0.17
N PHE A 74 14.24 -13.06 -0.95
CA PHE A 74 12.87 -13.47 -0.63
C PHE A 74 12.52 -14.77 -1.35
N ALA A 75 12.06 -15.77 -0.60
CA ALA A 75 11.60 -17.04 -1.15
C ALA A 75 10.14 -17.29 -0.75
N PHE A 76 9.27 -17.49 -1.73
CA PHE A 76 7.90 -18.00 -1.49
C PHE A 76 7.93 -19.52 -1.35
N GLY A 77 8.78 -19.98 -0.44
CA GLY A 77 9.15 -21.35 -0.14
C GLY A 77 10.13 -21.34 1.03
N LYS A 78 11.03 -22.32 1.08
CA LYS A 78 12.04 -22.47 2.15
C LYS A 78 13.46 -22.26 1.64
N PHE A 79 14.42 -22.17 2.56
CA PHE A 79 15.85 -22.22 2.24
C PHE A 79 16.40 -23.56 2.70
N SER A 80 17.13 -24.22 1.80
CA SER A 80 17.86 -25.44 2.13
C SER A 80 18.94 -25.21 3.20
N SER A 81 19.42 -26.29 3.81
CA SER A 81 20.58 -26.26 4.70
C SER A 81 21.82 -25.67 4.03
N GLU A 82 22.04 -26.03 2.76
CA GLU A 82 23.16 -25.54 1.94
C GLU A 82 23.04 -24.04 1.70
N ALA A 83 21.85 -23.54 1.38
CA ALA A 83 21.61 -22.10 1.22
C ALA A 83 21.87 -21.35 2.53
N THR A 84 21.40 -21.89 3.66
CA THR A 84 21.63 -21.30 4.99
C THR A 84 23.11 -21.24 5.32
N GLN A 85 23.86 -22.32 5.03
CA GLN A 85 25.29 -22.37 5.24
C GLN A 85 26.04 -21.35 4.36
N GLU A 86 25.67 -21.23 3.08
CA GLU A 86 26.23 -20.22 2.17
C GLU A 86 26.04 -18.79 2.71
N ARG A 87 24.86 -18.46 3.24
CA ARG A 87 24.59 -17.16 3.86
C ARG A 87 25.46 -16.91 5.08
N ILE A 88 25.59 -17.91 5.97
CA ILE A 88 26.41 -17.80 7.18
C ILE A 88 27.87 -17.57 6.81
N VAL A 89 28.40 -18.35 5.88
CA VAL A 89 29.79 -18.19 5.39
C VAL A 89 29.99 -16.81 4.79
N PHE A 90 29.05 -16.34 3.96
CA PHE A 90 29.12 -15.03 3.33
C PHE A 90 29.09 -13.88 4.35
N ASN A 91 28.17 -13.90 5.32
CA ASN A 91 28.04 -12.85 6.33
C ASN A 91 29.20 -12.79 7.32
N ASN A 92 30.03 -13.84 7.38
CA ASN A 92 31.26 -13.88 8.19
C ASN A 92 32.53 -13.71 7.33
N SER A 93 32.39 -13.36 6.05
CA SER A 93 33.52 -13.09 5.16
C SER A 93 34.19 -11.76 5.47
N ASP A 94 35.25 -11.45 4.73
CA ASP A 94 35.95 -10.15 4.80
C ASP A 94 35.05 -8.95 4.47
N LEU A 95 33.89 -9.20 3.85
CA LEU A 95 32.91 -8.16 3.54
C LEU A 95 31.91 -7.89 4.68
N ARG A 96 31.95 -8.61 5.80
CA ARG A 96 30.93 -8.54 6.86
C ARG A 96 30.62 -7.14 7.40
N GLU A 97 31.62 -6.26 7.46
CA GLU A 97 31.46 -4.89 7.97
C GLU A 97 30.76 -3.98 6.95
N ARG A 98 30.69 -4.40 5.68
CA ARG A 98 30.09 -3.60 4.59
C ARG A 98 28.91 -4.27 3.91
N VAL A 99 28.78 -5.59 4.05
CA VAL A 99 27.77 -6.38 3.34
C VAL A 99 27.17 -7.42 4.25
N GLN A 100 25.84 -7.41 4.35
CA GLN A 100 25.07 -8.43 5.06
C GLN A 100 23.97 -9.01 4.17
N MET A 101 23.83 -10.34 4.23
CA MET A 101 22.78 -11.08 3.52
C MET A 101 21.69 -11.56 4.48
N TYR A 102 20.45 -11.32 4.09
CA TYR A 102 19.25 -11.67 4.82
C TYR A 102 18.36 -12.57 3.97
N PHE A 103 17.84 -13.61 4.60
CA PHE A 103 16.84 -14.50 4.03
C PHE A 103 15.48 -14.16 4.61
N HIS A 104 14.48 -14.18 3.75
CA HIS A 104 13.08 -14.01 4.10
C HIS A 104 12.31 -15.14 3.44
N ASP A 105 11.97 -16.15 4.24
CA ASP A 105 11.23 -17.31 3.75
C ASP A 105 9.70 -17.08 3.84
N ILE A 106 8.92 -18.07 3.41
CA ILE A 106 7.46 -17.94 3.46
C ILE A 106 6.90 -17.74 4.88
N ASP A 107 7.55 -18.30 5.91
CA ASP A 107 7.09 -18.14 7.29
C ASP A 107 7.42 -16.73 7.80
N ASP A 108 8.59 -16.18 7.46
CA ASP A 108 8.95 -14.80 7.80
C ASP A 108 7.97 -13.81 7.17
N ILE A 109 7.65 -14.01 5.89
CA ILE A 109 6.71 -13.18 5.14
C ILE A 109 5.31 -13.30 5.74
N LEU A 110 4.84 -14.52 6.03
CA LEU A 110 3.54 -14.74 6.65
C LEU A 110 3.48 -14.21 8.08
N LYS A 111 4.57 -14.26 8.83
CA LYS A 111 4.66 -13.69 10.18
C LYS A 111 4.57 -12.17 10.12
N LEU A 112 5.30 -11.51 9.23
CA LEU A 112 5.20 -10.06 9.03
C LEU A 112 3.78 -9.68 8.60
N TYR A 113 3.21 -10.43 7.66
CA TYR A 113 1.85 -10.23 7.21
C TYR A 113 0.85 -10.37 8.37
N ARG A 114 0.90 -11.48 9.13
CA ARG A 114 0.05 -11.71 10.31
C ARG A 114 0.25 -10.66 11.40
N SER A 115 1.47 -10.21 11.63
CA SER A 115 1.75 -9.14 12.59
C SER A 115 1.06 -7.85 12.19
N LYS A 116 1.10 -7.49 10.89
CA LYS A 116 0.33 -6.36 10.36
C LYS A 116 -1.19 -6.59 10.44
N LEU A 117 -1.66 -7.82 10.25
CA LEU A 117 -3.08 -8.14 10.44
C LEU A 117 -3.54 -7.98 11.91
N GLN A 118 -2.62 -8.24 12.86
CA GLN A 118 -2.86 -8.13 14.30
C GLN A 118 -2.68 -6.72 14.85
N GLU A 119 -2.21 -5.75 14.05
CA GLU A 119 -2.22 -4.35 14.46
C GLU A 119 -3.66 -3.93 14.78
N GLN A 120 -3.83 -3.39 15.98
CA GLN A 120 -5.12 -2.88 16.42
C GLN A 120 -5.53 -1.76 15.48
N ASN A 121 -6.82 -1.72 15.10
CA ASN A 121 -7.33 -0.60 14.32
C ASN A 121 -7.04 0.70 15.07
N PRO A 122 -6.20 1.61 14.53
CA PRO A 122 -5.84 2.85 15.22
C PRO A 122 -7.05 3.76 15.45
N LEU A 123 -8.12 3.56 14.68
CA LEU A 123 -9.36 4.32 14.74
C LEU A 123 -10.47 3.58 15.51
N ALA A 124 -10.14 2.54 16.29
CA ALA A 124 -11.12 1.70 16.99
C ALA A 124 -12.15 2.48 17.82
N ASP A 125 -11.71 3.52 18.52
CA ASP A 125 -12.55 4.34 19.40
C ASP A 125 -13.14 5.58 18.69
N GLU A 126 -12.72 5.84 17.46
CA GLU A 126 -13.13 7.01 16.69
C GLU A 126 -14.54 6.83 16.12
N LYS A 127 -15.26 7.96 16.02
CA LYS A 127 -16.59 8.05 15.45
C LYS A 127 -16.64 9.15 14.39
N TYR A 128 -17.45 8.93 13.37
CA TYR A 128 -17.72 9.93 12.33
C TYR A 128 -19.19 9.87 11.92
N GLU A 129 -19.75 11.03 11.59
CA GLU A 129 -21.12 11.18 11.09
C GLU A 129 -21.07 11.63 9.62
N PHE A 130 -21.61 10.82 8.72
CA PHE A 130 -21.77 11.18 7.31
C PHE A 130 -23.15 11.74 7.06
N GLU A 131 -23.22 12.82 6.29
CA GLU A 131 -24.47 13.30 5.70
C GLU A 131 -24.85 12.41 4.52
N LEU A 132 -25.96 11.68 4.63
CA LEU A 132 -26.46 10.84 3.54
C LEU A 132 -27.36 11.60 2.60
N THR A 133 -27.31 11.24 1.31
CA THR A 133 -28.34 11.67 0.36
C THR A 133 -29.62 10.86 0.59
N ARG A 134 -30.73 11.55 0.88
CA ARG A 134 -32.03 10.91 1.20
C ARG A 134 -32.50 10.03 0.04
N GLY A 135 -32.81 8.77 0.34
CA GLY A 135 -33.26 7.80 -0.65
C GLY A 135 -32.14 7.12 -1.45
N GLU A 136 -30.88 7.55 -1.26
CA GLU A 136 -29.72 6.99 -1.96
C GLU A 136 -28.86 6.12 -1.04
N TYR A 137 -29.50 5.26 -0.26
CA TYR A 137 -28.80 4.25 0.53
C TYR A 137 -29.58 2.94 0.59
N PHE A 138 -28.83 1.85 0.74
CA PHE A 138 -29.34 0.49 0.84
C PHE A 138 -28.64 -0.23 2.00
N MET A 139 -29.44 -0.85 2.88
CA MET A 139 -28.92 -1.64 4.00
C MET A 139 -29.15 -3.13 3.79
N LYS A 140 -28.07 -3.90 3.89
CA LYS A 140 -28.10 -5.36 3.97
C LYS A 140 -27.98 -5.79 5.43
N LYS A 141 -29.01 -6.45 5.96
CA LYS A 141 -29.05 -6.88 7.37
C LYS A 141 -28.61 -8.33 7.63
N LYS A 142 -28.38 -9.14 6.58
CA LYS A 142 -28.13 -10.60 6.71
C LYS A 142 -26.64 -10.96 6.62
N LYS A 143 -26.20 -11.92 7.43
CA LYS A 143 -24.84 -12.49 7.56
C LYS A 143 -23.81 -11.50 8.09
N ILE A 144 -23.51 -10.46 7.32
CA ILE A 144 -22.61 -9.37 7.70
C ILE A 144 -23.39 -8.08 7.42
N PRO A 145 -23.83 -7.32 8.45
CA PRO A 145 -24.53 -6.07 8.24
C PRO A 145 -23.69 -5.11 7.39
N SER A 146 -24.30 -4.49 6.40
CA SER A 146 -23.59 -3.55 5.52
C SER A 146 -24.55 -2.47 5.02
N ILE A 147 -24.00 -1.30 4.70
CA ILE A 147 -24.73 -0.22 4.05
C ILE A 147 -23.94 0.25 2.82
N VAL A 148 -24.65 0.46 1.72
CA VAL A 148 -24.15 1.19 0.54
C VAL A 148 -24.90 2.51 0.50
N ALA A 149 -24.20 3.62 0.36
CA ALA A 149 -24.82 4.95 0.37
C ALA A 149 -24.07 5.94 -0.52
N THR A 150 -24.74 7.01 -0.94
CA THR A 150 -24.09 8.20 -1.51
C THR A 150 -23.73 9.18 -0.39
N VAL A 151 -22.46 9.58 -0.32
CA VAL A 151 -21.96 10.65 0.56
C VAL A 151 -21.31 11.77 -0.24
N LYS A 152 -21.06 12.91 0.41
CA LYS A 152 -20.34 14.04 -0.20
C LYS A 152 -18.83 13.80 -0.20
N GLY A 153 -18.15 14.28 -1.23
CA GLY A 153 -16.69 14.24 -1.33
C GLY A 153 -16.00 14.95 -0.16
N LYS A 154 -16.64 15.98 0.41
CA LYS A 154 -16.16 16.69 1.61
C LYS A 154 -15.99 15.75 2.81
N ASP A 155 -16.83 14.74 2.99
CA ASP A 155 -16.71 13.81 4.12
C ASP A 155 -15.45 12.95 4.01
N LEU A 156 -15.13 12.51 2.80
CA LEU A 156 -13.91 11.75 2.53
C LEU A 156 -12.67 12.63 2.68
N LEU A 157 -12.74 13.91 2.27
CA LEU A 157 -11.68 14.89 2.51
C LEU A 157 -11.44 15.06 4.01
N ASN A 158 -12.50 15.33 4.79
CA ASN A 158 -12.42 15.57 6.24
C ASN A 158 -11.80 14.38 6.97
N LEU A 159 -12.18 13.15 6.61
CA LEU A 159 -11.57 11.95 7.16
C LEU A 159 -10.07 11.86 6.87
N TYR A 160 -9.66 12.18 5.64
CA TYR A 160 -8.24 12.13 5.28
C TYR A 160 -7.44 13.25 5.94
N GLU A 161 -7.95 14.48 5.98
CA GLU A 161 -7.28 15.57 6.68
C GLU A 161 -7.14 15.27 8.19
N LYS A 162 -8.12 14.59 8.81
CA LYS A 162 -8.08 14.24 10.23
C LYS A 162 -7.17 13.05 10.55
N TYR A 163 -7.21 11.99 9.75
CA TYR A 163 -6.57 10.70 10.09
C TYR A 163 -5.40 10.31 9.16
N SER A 164 -5.25 10.97 8.01
CA SER A 164 -4.18 10.75 7.05
C SER A 164 -3.98 9.25 6.73
N GLU A 165 -2.75 8.74 6.79
CA GLU A 165 -2.42 7.35 6.48
C GLU A 165 -3.08 6.33 7.44
N SER A 166 -3.39 6.70 8.68
CA SER A 166 -4.05 5.81 9.65
C SER A 166 -5.48 5.44 9.23
N LEU A 167 -6.08 6.14 8.27
CA LEU A 167 -7.35 5.77 7.65
C LEU A 167 -7.23 4.53 6.74
N PHE A 168 -6.02 4.23 6.26
CA PHE A 168 -5.72 3.22 5.25
C PHE A 168 -4.84 2.08 5.76
N GLU A 169 -4.63 1.92 7.07
CA GLU A 169 -3.75 0.87 7.60
C GLU A 169 -4.20 -0.54 7.22
N ARG A 170 -5.51 -0.73 7.01
CA ARG A 170 -6.07 -1.99 6.48
C ARG A 170 -6.22 -2.04 4.97
N ASN A 171 -5.72 -1.03 4.25
CA ASN A 171 -5.71 -1.00 2.79
C ASN A 171 -4.45 -1.67 2.25
N ILE A 172 -4.59 -2.75 1.50
CA ILE A 172 -3.42 -3.41 0.86
C ILE A 172 -2.93 -2.66 -0.39
N ARG A 173 -3.70 -1.69 -0.88
CA ARG A 173 -3.39 -0.87 -2.06
C ARG A 173 -3.02 0.54 -1.63
N TYR A 174 -1.77 0.70 -1.22
CA TYR A 174 -1.20 2.03 -0.94
C TYR A 174 -1.29 2.94 -2.17
N PHE A 175 -1.45 4.25 -1.92
CA PHE A 175 -1.50 5.27 -2.97
C PHE A 175 -0.22 5.24 -3.83
N ARG A 176 -0.36 4.93 -5.11
CA ARG A 176 0.75 5.01 -6.07
C ARG A 176 0.70 6.40 -6.70
N GLY A 177 1.55 7.33 -6.25
CA GLY A 177 1.60 8.76 -6.62
C GLY A 177 1.02 9.21 -7.98
N ALA A 178 0.51 10.45 -8.05
CA ALA A 178 -0.12 10.98 -9.28
C ALA A 178 0.91 11.50 -10.30
N ARG A 179 1.35 10.65 -11.25
CA ARG A 179 2.11 11.10 -12.44
C ARG A 179 1.17 11.64 -13.52
N LYS A 180 1.66 12.53 -14.39
CA LYS A 180 0.93 12.99 -15.59
C LYS A 180 0.50 11.76 -16.40
N GLU A 181 -0.77 11.71 -16.83
CA GLU A 181 -1.44 10.57 -17.50
C GLU A 181 -1.82 9.36 -16.62
N SER A 182 -1.51 9.39 -15.32
CA SER A 182 -1.98 8.34 -14.40
C SER A 182 -3.49 8.44 -14.15
N ILE A 183 -4.11 7.33 -13.75
CA ILE A 183 -5.52 7.28 -13.32
C ILE A 183 -5.79 8.34 -12.23
N ASN A 184 -4.85 8.54 -11.31
CA ASN A 184 -4.97 9.53 -10.24
C ASN A 184 -5.04 10.98 -10.77
N ALA A 185 -4.29 11.29 -11.84
CA ALA A 185 -4.39 12.60 -12.48
C ALA A 185 -5.78 12.82 -13.05
N LYS A 186 -6.36 11.82 -13.73
CA LYS A 186 -7.72 11.91 -14.29
C LYS A 186 -8.79 12.09 -13.20
N ILE A 187 -8.64 11.44 -12.05
CA ILE A 187 -9.53 11.61 -10.90
C ILE A 187 -9.48 13.08 -10.42
N ILE A 188 -8.27 13.63 -10.24
CA ILE A 188 -8.08 15.03 -9.83
C ILE A 188 -8.67 15.99 -10.87
N ASP A 189 -8.38 15.77 -12.16
CA ASP A 189 -8.86 16.62 -13.26
C ASP A 189 -10.39 16.63 -13.32
N THR A 190 -11.03 15.48 -13.09
CA THR A 190 -12.51 15.37 -13.00
C THR A 190 -13.06 16.25 -11.87
N VAL A 191 -12.44 16.23 -10.70
CA VAL A 191 -12.89 17.03 -9.54
C VAL A 191 -12.72 18.52 -9.83
N LEU A 192 -11.61 18.92 -10.44
CA LEU A 192 -11.29 20.31 -10.75
C LEU A 192 -12.18 20.89 -11.87
N ASP A 193 -12.63 20.08 -12.83
CA ASP A 193 -13.50 20.53 -13.91
C ASP A 193 -14.95 20.73 -13.43
N GLY A 194 -15.47 21.95 -13.58
CA GLY A 194 -16.84 22.31 -13.17
C GLY A 194 -17.95 21.57 -13.95
N ASN A 195 -17.68 21.12 -15.16
CA ASN A 195 -18.61 20.33 -15.97
C ASN A 195 -18.50 18.83 -15.67
N GLU A 196 -17.33 18.33 -15.28
CA GLU A 196 -17.14 16.90 -15.04
C GLU A 196 -17.36 16.47 -13.59
N ARG A 197 -17.18 17.36 -12.60
CA ARG A 197 -17.27 16.99 -11.18
C ARG A 197 -18.65 16.44 -10.77
N LYS A 198 -19.73 16.89 -11.42
CA LYS A 198 -21.09 16.35 -11.23
C LYS A 198 -21.23 14.89 -11.69
N ASN A 199 -20.30 14.42 -12.53
CA ASN A 199 -20.24 13.04 -13.01
C ASN A 199 -19.31 12.16 -12.14
N PHE A 200 -18.66 12.72 -11.12
CA PHE A 200 -17.66 12.02 -10.31
C PHE A 200 -18.20 10.72 -9.69
N TRP A 201 -19.47 10.73 -9.28
CA TRP A 201 -20.18 9.56 -8.75
C TRP A 201 -20.18 8.38 -9.73
N TYR A 202 -20.27 8.65 -11.04
CA TYR A 202 -20.28 7.61 -12.09
C TYR A 202 -18.88 7.16 -12.50
N TYR A 203 -17.87 8.04 -12.38
CA TYR A 203 -16.50 7.75 -12.82
C TYR A 203 -15.69 7.01 -11.76
N ASN A 204 -16.10 7.09 -10.49
CA ASN A 204 -15.40 6.45 -9.38
C ASN A 204 -16.00 5.08 -9.02
N ASN A 205 -15.15 4.13 -8.63
CA ASN A 205 -15.59 2.81 -8.15
C ASN A 205 -16.20 2.85 -6.74
N GLY A 206 -16.14 4.01 -6.08
CA GLY A 206 -16.56 4.20 -4.69
C GLY A 206 -15.45 3.91 -3.68
N VAL A 207 -15.81 4.03 -2.40
CA VAL A 207 -14.91 3.76 -1.26
C VAL A 207 -15.54 2.71 -0.36
N SER A 208 -14.79 1.65 -0.06
CA SER A 208 -15.25 0.61 0.87
C SER A 208 -14.55 0.75 2.21
N PHE A 209 -15.36 0.70 3.26
CA PHE A 209 -14.96 0.74 4.64
C PHE A 209 -15.34 -0.57 5.33
N VAL A 210 -14.50 -0.97 6.28
CA VAL A 210 -14.92 -1.85 7.38
C VAL A 210 -15.10 -0.99 8.61
N CYS A 211 -16.03 -1.36 9.48
CA CYS A 211 -16.27 -0.65 10.73
C CYS A 211 -16.67 -1.63 11.84
N GLN A 212 -16.48 -1.21 13.09
CA GLN A 212 -16.99 -1.95 14.25
C GLN A 212 -18.50 -1.87 14.34
N ASP A 213 -19.06 -0.68 14.06
CA ASP A 213 -20.50 -0.47 14.02
C ASP A 213 -20.88 0.66 13.06
N PHE A 214 -22.15 0.65 12.63
CA PHE A 214 -22.78 1.78 11.97
C PHE A 214 -24.27 1.85 12.32
N LYS A 215 -24.82 3.07 12.34
CA LYS A 215 -26.24 3.32 12.57
C LYS A 215 -26.72 4.46 11.66
N VAL A 216 -27.91 4.28 11.09
CA VAL A 216 -28.58 5.35 10.33
C VAL A 216 -29.61 6.02 11.25
N LYS A 217 -29.56 7.35 11.31
CA LYS A 217 -30.59 8.25 11.85
C LYS A 217 -31.36 8.84 10.68
N ASP A 218 -32.53 8.29 10.38
CA ASP A 218 -33.39 8.70 9.27
C ASP A 218 -34.52 9.66 9.69
N ASP A 219 -34.60 9.97 10.98
CA ASP A 219 -35.50 10.94 11.60
C ASP A 219 -35.04 12.40 11.42
N VAL A 220 -33.80 12.61 10.98
CA VAL A 220 -33.21 13.91 10.66
C VAL A 220 -33.14 14.16 9.14
N ASN A 221 -33.01 15.43 8.74
CA ASN A 221 -32.90 15.83 7.34
C ASN A 221 -31.71 16.79 7.12
N PRO A 222 -30.64 16.36 6.42
CA PRO A 222 -30.47 15.05 5.76
C PRO A 222 -30.32 13.89 6.76
N PRO A 223 -30.60 12.63 6.36
CA PRO A 223 -30.31 11.46 7.19
C PRO A 223 -28.82 11.38 7.53
N ILE A 224 -28.48 10.89 8.72
CA ILE A 224 -27.09 10.79 9.19
C ILE A 224 -26.69 9.31 9.32
N LEU A 225 -25.50 8.97 8.84
CA LEU A 225 -24.85 7.69 9.09
C LEU A 225 -23.74 7.87 10.13
N GLU A 226 -23.97 7.37 11.33
CA GLU A 226 -22.94 7.26 12.36
C GLU A 226 -22.12 6.00 12.10
N VAL A 227 -20.79 6.11 12.12
CA VAL A 227 -19.87 4.97 12.04
C VAL A 227 -18.87 5.00 13.20
N GLN A 228 -18.46 3.82 13.66
CA GLN A 228 -17.44 3.67 14.71
C GLN A 228 -16.37 2.67 14.27
N GLY A 229 -15.11 2.96 14.62
CA GLY A 229 -14.04 1.98 14.44
C GLY A 229 -13.77 1.68 12.96
N PHE A 230 -13.75 2.70 12.11
CA PHE A 230 -13.74 2.55 10.65
C PHE A 230 -12.33 2.53 10.04
N GLN A 231 -12.18 1.82 8.93
CA GLN A 231 -10.95 1.73 8.13
C GLN A 231 -11.32 1.63 6.65
N VAL A 232 -10.61 2.36 5.78
CA VAL A 232 -10.80 2.27 4.32
C VAL A 232 -10.04 1.08 3.78
N ILE A 233 -10.77 0.07 3.31
CA ILE A 233 -10.19 -1.15 2.72
C ILE A 233 -10.06 -1.08 1.19
N ASN A 234 -10.77 -0.16 0.54
CA ASN A 234 -10.63 0.12 -0.89
C ASN A 234 -11.05 1.58 -1.16
N GLY A 235 -10.37 2.26 -2.08
CA GLY A 235 -10.66 3.67 -2.42
C GLY A 235 -9.64 4.69 -1.90
N CYS A 236 -8.46 4.25 -1.42
CA CYS A 236 -7.36 5.14 -1.02
C CYS A 236 -7.03 6.17 -2.12
N GLN A 237 -6.98 5.75 -3.40
CA GLN A 237 -6.76 6.65 -4.52
C GLN A 237 -7.81 7.75 -4.63
N THR A 238 -9.11 7.42 -4.52
CA THR A 238 -10.21 8.39 -4.55
C THR A 238 -10.03 9.42 -3.45
N THR A 239 -9.86 8.96 -2.20
CA THR A 239 -9.79 9.82 -1.02
C THR A 239 -8.57 10.75 -1.06
N VAL A 240 -7.39 10.23 -1.38
CA VAL A 240 -6.16 11.06 -1.50
C VAL A 240 -6.26 12.04 -2.67
N CYS A 241 -6.84 11.62 -3.81
CA CYS A 241 -7.04 12.51 -4.95
C CYS A 241 -7.98 13.69 -4.64
N LEU A 242 -8.98 13.52 -3.77
CA LEU A 242 -9.82 14.63 -3.32
C LEU A 242 -8.97 15.66 -2.56
N SER A 243 -8.13 15.22 -1.63
CA SER A 243 -7.21 16.12 -0.91
C SER A 243 -6.27 16.86 -1.86
N HIS A 244 -5.63 16.17 -2.81
CA HIS A 244 -4.80 16.84 -3.82
C HIS A 244 -5.58 17.79 -4.73
N ALA A 245 -6.85 17.51 -5.04
CA ALA A 245 -7.68 18.43 -5.81
C ALA A 245 -7.95 19.71 -5.02
N LYS A 246 -8.26 19.60 -3.72
CA LYS A 246 -8.41 20.76 -2.82
C LYS A 246 -7.12 21.56 -2.69
N GLU A 247 -5.97 20.91 -2.59
CA GLU A 247 -4.66 21.60 -2.56
C GLU A 247 -4.33 22.37 -3.84
N ARG A 248 -4.83 21.92 -5.00
CA ARG A 248 -4.60 22.60 -6.29
C ARG A 248 -5.52 23.80 -6.53
N GLU A 249 -6.64 23.89 -5.84
CA GLU A 249 -7.60 24.99 -5.96
C GLU A 249 -7.72 25.72 -4.62
N GLU A 250 -6.80 26.65 -4.37
CA GLU A 250 -6.66 27.38 -3.10
C GLU A 250 -7.92 28.16 -2.68
N LYS A 251 -8.84 28.44 -3.62
CA LYS A 251 -10.10 29.16 -3.33
C LYS A 251 -11.15 28.26 -2.67
N TRP A 252 -10.96 26.95 -2.66
CA TRP A 252 -11.91 26.02 -2.08
C TRP A 252 -11.68 25.87 -0.59
N GLU A 253 -12.70 26.24 0.20
CA GLU A 253 -12.75 25.89 1.63
C GLU A 253 -12.91 24.36 1.83
N SER A 254 -13.61 23.70 0.92
CA SER A 254 -13.78 22.24 0.89
C SER A 254 -14.08 21.77 -0.54
N ILE A 255 -14.19 20.45 -0.74
CA ILE A 255 -14.61 19.88 -2.03
C ILE A 255 -16.02 20.36 -2.40
N PRO A 256 -16.25 20.74 -3.67
CA PRO A 256 -17.57 21.14 -4.14
C PRO A 256 -18.67 20.12 -3.84
N GLU A 257 -19.86 20.60 -3.46
CA GLU A 257 -21.01 19.77 -3.04
C GLU A 257 -21.53 18.85 -4.15
N GLU A 258 -21.22 19.12 -5.42
CA GLU A 258 -21.58 18.27 -6.56
C GLU A 258 -20.74 16.99 -6.62
N VAL A 259 -19.59 16.95 -5.93
CA VAL A 259 -18.75 15.75 -5.87
C VAL A 259 -19.38 14.78 -4.88
N GLN A 260 -19.98 13.72 -5.42
CA GLN A 260 -20.61 12.66 -4.65
C GLN A 260 -19.89 11.33 -4.90
N VAL A 261 -19.85 10.47 -3.88
CA VAL A 261 -19.14 9.20 -3.93
C VAL A 261 -20.00 8.09 -3.35
N ILE A 262 -20.02 6.94 -4.03
CA ILE A 262 -20.61 5.71 -3.49
C ILE A 262 -19.68 5.19 -2.39
N VAL A 263 -20.22 5.00 -1.20
CA VAL A 263 -19.52 4.36 -0.09
C VAL A 263 -20.20 3.06 0.30
N ARG A 264 -19.41 2.12 0.78
CA ARG A 264 -19.90 0.86 1.36
C ARG A 264 -19.26 0.65 2.73
N PHE A 265 -20.06 0.59 3.78
CA PHE A 265 -19.61 0.19 5.12
C PHE A 265 -20.01 -1.25 5.40
N ILE A 266 -19.06 -2.02 5.92
CA ILE A 266 -19.24 -3.42 6.27
C ILE A 266 -18.95 -3.56 7.77
N LYS A 267 -19.98 -3.92 8.55
CA LYS A 267 -19.85 -4.23 9.97
C LYS A 267 -19.30 -5.65 10.12
N ALA A 268 -17.98 -5.78 10.10
CA ALA A 268 -17.29 -7.07 10.18
C ALA A 268 -16.38 -7.13 11.41
N PRO A 269 -16.35 -8.27 12.13
CA PRO A 269 -15.30 -8.51 13.12
C PRO A 269 -13.93 -8.54 12.45
N LEU A 270 -12.88 -8.17 13.19
CA LEU A 270 -11.53 -7.93 12.67
C LEU A 270 -10.96 -9.08 11.84
N GLU A 271 -11.36 -10.33 12.10
CA GLU A 271 -10.92 -11.55 11.38
C GLU A 271 -11.59 -11.71 9.99
N ASP A 272 -12.81 -11.20 9.79
CA ASP A 272 -13.53 -11.29 8.51
C ASP A 272 -13.13 -10.18 7.54
N VAL A 273 -12.49 -9.12 8.05
CA VAL A 273 -12.01 -7.98 7.26
C VAL A 273 -11.01 -8.42 6.22
N ASP A 274 -10.12 -9.37 6.52
CA ASP A 274 -8.98 -9.69 5.66
C ASP A 274 -9.40 -10.41 4.38
N LEU A 275 -10.36 -11.33 4.46
CA LEU A 275 -10.95 -11.96 3.29
C LEU A 275 -11.66 -10.91 2.42
N ILE A 276 -12.42 -10.00 3.04
CA ILE A 276 -13.13 -8.95 2.32
C ILE A 276 -12.14 -7.99 1.65
N THR A 277 -11.11 -7.55 2.34
CA THR A 277 -10.03 -6.71 1.81
C THR A 277 -9.31 -7.41 0.65
N LEU A 278 -9.01 -8.70 0.75
CA LEU A 278 -8.36 -9.46 -0.32
C LEU A 278 -9.17 -9.46 -1.63
N TYR A 279 -10.48 -9.70 -1.56
CA TYR A 279 -11.33 -9.81 -2.76
C TYR A 279 -11.83 -8.46 -3.29
N THR A 280 -11.88 -7.43 -2.46
CA THR A 280 -12.34 -6.09 -2.86
C THR A 280 -11.24 -5.24 -3.50
N ASN A 281 -9.98 -5.65 -3.34
CA ASN A 281 -8.80 -5.01 -3.95
C ASN A 281 -8.33 -5.74 -5.21
N SER A 282 -9.19 -5.80 -6.24
CA SER A 282 -8.79 -6.18 -7.61
C SER A 282 -8.26 -4.99 -8.42
#